data_AF-A0AA90SYY8-F1
#
_entry.id   AF-A0AA90SYY8-F1
#
_cell.length_a   1.000
_cell.length_b   1.000
_cell.length_c   1.000
_cell.angle_alpha   90.00
_cell.angle_beta   90.00
_cell.angle_gamma   90.00
#
_symmetry.space_group_name_H-M   'P 1'
#
loop_
_entity.id
_entity.type
_entity.pdbx_description
1 polymer ?
#
loop_
_entity_poly.entity_id
_entity_poly.type
_entity_poly.pdbx_seq_one_letter_code
_entity_poly.pdbx_strand_id
1 'polypeptide(L)'
;MNISRSTKHLIELVEQFEKIGVDFISIQDNIDTSTAMGRFFFRMMASMAELEGDIISEITQTGLKAARARGKLGGRPKADQAKLEYAYHLYQQKKLTVKEICEKADVSRTSLYRFIDEQKGVAN
;
A
#
# COMPACT_ATOMS: atom_id res chain seq x y z
N MET A 1 5.93 4.60 -24.42
CA MET A 1 7.17 4.37 -23.61
C MET A 1 7.21 3.06 -22.82
N ASN A 2 7.89 2.02 -23.32
CA ASN A 2 8.01 0.69 -22.67
C ASN A 2 9.30 0.48 -21.84
N ILE A 3 10.03 1.56 -21.51
CA ILE A 3 11.32 1.51 -20.80
C ILE A 3 11.18 1.70 -19.27
N SER A 4 9.98 2.06 -18.80
CA SER A 4 9.75 2.40 -17.39
C SER A 4 8.58 1.61 -16.81
N ARG A 5 8.61 1.38 -15.49
CA ARG A 5 7.52 0.71 -14.77
C ARG A 5 6.43 1.69 -14.29
N SER A 6 6.70 3.00 -14.38
CA SER A 6 5.77 4.08 -14.04
C SER A 6 6.22 5.38 -14.70
N THR A 7 5.30 6.33 -14.88
CA THR A 7 5.64 7.66 -15.44
C THR A 7 6.66 8.38 -14.58
N LYS A 8 6.54 8.27 -13.25
CA LYS A 8 7.54 8.81 -12.31
C LYS A 8 8.95 8.27 -12.58
N HIS A 9 9.08 6.95 -12.76
CA HIS A 9 10.37 6.32 -13.04
C HIS A 9 10.95 6.78 -14.39
N LEU A 10 10.10 7.03 -15.39
CA LEU A 10 10.55 7.59 -16.65
C LEU A 10 11.09 9.02 -16.50
N ILE A 11 10.38 9.86 -15.75
CA ILE A 11 10.81 11.25 -15.47
C ILE A 11 12.17 11.24 -14.78
N GLU A 12 12.33 10.42 -13.73
CA GLU A 12 13.58 10.26 -13.01
C GLU A 12 14.73 9.81 -13.92
N LEU A 13 14.49 8.86 -14.84
CA LEU A 13 15.50 8.42 -15.81
C LEU A 13 15.91 9.52 -16.78
N VAL A 14 14.94 10.28 -17.31
CA VAL A 14 15.23 11.35 -18.27
C VAL A 14 15.96 12.51 -17.59
N GLU A 15 15.62 12.85 -16.34
CA GLU A 15 16.40 13.80 -15.54
C GLU A 15 17.84 13.32 -15.27
N GLN A 16 18.02 12.01 -15.06
CA GLN A 16 19.36 11.42 -14.92
C GLN A 16 20.15 11.53 -16.23
N PHE A 17 19.50 11.29 -17.38
CA PHE A 17 20.12 11.46 -18.70
C PHE A 17 20.52 12.92 -18.95
N GLU A 18 19.66 13.88 -18.63
CA GLU A 18 19.97 15.32 -18.74
C GLU A 18 21.22 15.69 -17.91
N LYS A 19 21.36 15.14 -16.70
CA LYS A 19 22.53 15.39 -15.82
C LYS A 19 23.85 14.88 -16.38
N ILE A 20 23.82 13.81 -17.19
CA ILE A 20 25.01 13.24 -17.83
C ILE A 20 25.19 13.70 -19.28
N GLY A 21 24.37 14.65 -19.75
CA GLY A 21 24.44 15.20 -21.11
C GLY A 21 23.95 14.23 -22.20
N VAL A 22 23.06 13.30 -21.83
CA VAL A 22 22.44 12.34 -22.77
C VAL A 22 21.03 12.80 -23.12
N ASP A 23 20.73 12.87 -24.41
CA ASP A 23 19.41 13.16 -24.91
C ASP A 23 18.54 11.88 -25.00
N PHE A 24 17.25 12.04 -24.71
CA PHE A 24 16.25 11.01 -24.80
C PHE A 24 15.37 11.25 -26.04
N ILE A 25 15.26 10.23 -26.89
CA ILE A 25 14.43 10.26 -28.09
C ILE A 25 13.44 9.09 -28.02
N SER A 26 12.14 9.39 -27.93
CA SER A 26 11.07 8.41 -28.10
C SER A 26 10.58 8.42 -29.54
N ILE A 27 10.85 7.34 -30.27
CA ILE A 27 10.40 7.17 -31.66
C ILE A 27 8.88 7.01 -31.74
N GLN A 28 8.28 6.27 -30.81
CA GLN A 28 6.84 6.00 -30.81
C GLN A 28 6.02 7.24 -30.44
N ASP A 29 6.52 8.01 -29.47
CA ASP A 29 5.81 9.17 -28.94
C ASP A 29 6.26 10.48 -29.64
N ASN A 30 7.19 10.38 -30.60
CA ASN A 30 7.81 11.49 -31.34
C ASN A 30 8.33 12.61 -30.43
N ILE A 31 8.98 12.23 -29.34
CA ILE A 31 9.56 13.14 -28.35
C ILE A 31 11.07 13.15 -28.52
N ASP A 32 11.66 14.33 -28.66
CA ASP A 32 13.12 14.53 -28.78
C ASP A 32 13.61 15.59 -27.80
N THR A 33 14.25 15.16 -26.70
CA THR A 33 14.75 16.07 -25.66
C THR A 33 16.06 16.76 -26.02
N SER A 34 16.65 16.51 -27.20
CA SER A 34 17.80 17.30 -27.68
C SER A 34 17.39 18.74 -28.01
N THR A 35 16.12 18.94 -28.37
CA THR A 35 15.55 20.27 -28.67
C THR A 35 14.96 20.94 -27.43
N ALA A 36 15.03 22.27 -27.37
CA ALA A 36 14.40 23.03 -26.28
C ALA A 36 12.88 22.80 -26.22
N MET A 37 12.24 22.69 -27.39
CA MET A 37 10.82 22.40 -27.52
C MET A 37 10.47 21.01 -26.97
N GLY A 38 11.24 19.97 -27.33
CA GLY A 38 10.99 18.62 -26.83
C GLY A 38 11.26 18.46 -25.34
N ARG A 39 12.26 19.15 -24.77
CA ARG A 39 12.42 19.23 -23.29
C ARG A 39 11.22 19.88 -22.62
N PHE A 40 10.70 20.96 -23.19
CA PHE A 40 9.51 21.62 -22.66
C PHE A 40 8.28 20.70 -22.71
N PHE A 41 8.02 20.07 -23.87
CA PHE A 41 6.91 19.11 -24.01
C PHE A 41 7.04 17.94 -23.05
N PHE A 42 8.25 17.38 -22.90
CA PHE A 42 8.50 16.29 -21.97
C PHE A 42 8.16 16.70 -20.53
N ARG A 43 8.62 17.89 -20.09
CA ARG A 43 8.31 18.42 -18.75
C ARG A 43 6.81 18.69 -18.56
N MET A 44 6.12 19.20 -19.58
CA MET A 44 4.67 19.39 -19.54
C MET A 44 3.93 18.07 -19.38
N MET A 45 4.31 17.05 -20.15
CA MET A 45 3.74 15.71 -20.06
C MET A 45 4.02 15.07 -18.70
N ALA A 46 5.22 15.29 -18.14
CA ALA A 46 5.58 14.86 -16.80
C ALA A 46 4.63 15.45 -15.74
N SER A 47 4.45 16.77 -15.74
CA SER A 47 3.54 17.47 -14.83
C SER A 47 2.08 17.04 -15.00
N MET A 48 1.65 16.80 -16.24
CA MET A 48 0.29 16.31 -16.51
C MET A 48 0.08 14.90 -15.92
N ALA A 49 1.05 14.00 -16.06
CA ALA A 49 0.96 12.66 -15.51
C ALA A 49 0.95 12.64 -13.97
N GLU A 50 1.68 13.56 -13.32
CA GLU A 50 1.60 13.76 -11.87
C GLU A 50 0.20 14.20 -11.44
N LEU A 51 -0.37 15.19 -12.14
CA LEU A 51 -1.72 15.69 -11.88
C LEU A 51 -2.80 14.61 -12.05
N GLU A 52 -2.69 13.77 -13.08
CA GLU A 52 -3.62 12.64 -13.26
C GLU A 52 -3.56 11.66 -12.08
N GLY A 53 -2.36 11.36 -11.58
CA GLY A 53 -2.17 10.52 -10.40
C GLY A 53 -2.82 11.11 -9.15
N ASP A 54 -2.65 12.40 -8.93
CA ASP A 54 -3.25 13.11 -7.80
C ASP A 54 -4.78 13.12 -7.86
N ILE A 55 -5.36 13.36 -9.04
CA ILE A 55 -6.82 13.30 -9.24
C ILE A 55 -7.37 11.90 -8.95
N ILE A 56 -6.72 10.86 -9.45
CA ILE A 56 -7.14 9.46 -9.21
C ILE A 56 -7.09 9.15 -7.70
N SER A 57 -6.04 9.62 -7.02
CA SER A 57 -5.90 9.49 -5.57
C SER A 57 -7.05 10.19 -4.83
N GLU A 58 -7.36 11.43 -5.21
CA GLU A 58 -8.43 12.21 -4.59
C GLU A 58 -9.81 11.56 -4.73
N ILE A 59 -10.14 11.08 -5.94
CA ILE A 59 -11.38 10.36 -6.21
C ILE A 59 -11.45 9.09 -5.35
N THR A 60 -10.36 8.34 -5.27
CA THR A 60 -10.28 7.11 -4.46
C THR A 60 -10.53 7.41 -2.99
N GLN A 61 -9.91 8.46 -2.45
CA GLN A 61 -10.09 8.85 -1.05
C GLN A 61 -11.53 9.30 -0.76
N THR A 62 -12.14 10.04 -1.68
CA THR A 62 -13.55 10.44 -1.57
C THR A 62 -14.48 9.23 -1.56
N GLY A 63 -14.24 8.27 -2.44
CA GLY A 63 -14.97 6.99 -2.48
C GLY A 63 -14.80 6.19 -1.19
N LEU A 64 -13.58 6.10 -0.65
CA LEU A 64 -13.28 5.43 0.62
C LEU A 64 -13.97 6.10 1.81
N LYS A 65 -13.96 7.44 1.88
CA LYS A 65 -14.68 8.20 2.92
C LYS A 65 -16.18 7.91 2.87
N ALA A 66 -16.78 7.93 1.67
CA ALA A 66 -18.19 7.62 1.49
C ALA A 66 -18.53 6.16 1.86
N ALA A 67 -17.65 5.21 1.53
CA ALA A 67 -17.81 3.80 1.92
C ALA A 67 -17.74 3.60 3.44
N ARG A 68 -16.79 4.27 4.11
CA ARG A 68 -16.66 4.26 5.58
C ARG A 68 -17.88 4.87 6.27
N ALA A 69 -18.42 5.98 5.75
CA ALA A 69 -19.65 6.57 6.26
C ALA A 69 -20.86 5.62 6.18
N ARG A 70 -20.86 4.69 5.22
CA ARG A 70 -21.85 3.60 5.10
C ARG A 70 -21.50 2.34 5.92
N GLY A 71 -20.53 2.41 6.82
CA GLY A 71 -20.11 1.30 7.68
C GLY A 71 -19.12 0.31 7.05
N LYS A 72 -18.65 0.53 5.82
CA LYS A 72 -17.60 -0.32 5.21
C LYS A 72 -16.22 0.18 5.64
N LEU A 73 -15.65 -0.42 6.70
CA LEU A 73 -14.32 -0.04 7.23
C LEU A 73 -13.16 -0.33 6.26
N GLY A 74 -13.27 -1.38 5.43
CA GLY A 74 -12.18 -1.86 4.57
C GLY A 74 -11.05 -2.54 5.36
N GLY A 75 -9.89 -2.75 4.71
CA GLY A 75 -8.71 -3.36 5.33
C GLY A 75 -8.77 -4.89 5.45
N ARG A 76 -7.72 -5.48 6.06
CA ARG A 76 -7.66 -6.94 6.30
C ARG A 76 -8.71 -7.31 7.35
N PRO A 77 -9.55 -8.33 7.10
CA PRO A 77 -10.48 -8.84 8.11
C PRO A 77 -9.77 -9.17 9.42
N LYS A 78 -10.40 -8.84 10.55
CA LYS A 78 -9.90 -9.25 11.87
C LYS A 78 -9.90 -10.78 11.95
N ALA A 79 -8.99 -11.32 12.77
CA ALA A 79 -8.99 -12.75 13.09
C ALA A 79 -10.33 -13.14 13.74
N ASP A 80 -10.75 -14.38 13.53
CA ASP A 80 -12.02 -14.89 14.04
C ASP A 80 -12.04 -14.79 15.57
N GLN A 81 -12.98 -13.99 16.06
CA GLN A 81 -13.15 -13.70 17.47
C GLN A 81 -13.45 -14.98 18.28
N ALA A 82 -14.26 -15.89 17.73
CA ALA A 82 -14.63 -17.12 18.42
C ALA A 82 -13.41 -18.04 18.63
N LYS A 83 -12.52 -18.11 17.63
CA LYS A 83 -11.26 -18.83 17.74
C LYS A 83 -10.32 -18.20 18.76
N LEU A 84 -10.27 -16.87 18.82
CA LEU A 84 -9.45 -16.14 19.80
C LEU A 84 -9.95 -16.33 21.23
N GLU A 85 -11.27 -16.29 21.44
CA GLU A 85 -11.88 -16.54 22.74
C GLU A 85 -11.66 -17.99 23.20
N TYR A 86 -11.80 -18.96 22.28
CA TYR A 86 -11.48 -20.35 22.56
C TYR A 86 -10.00 -20.54 22.96
N ALA A 87 -9.08 -19.94 22.21
CA ALA A 87 -7.66 -19.95 22.53
C ALA A 87 -7.35 -19.28 23.88
N TYR A 88 -8.03 -18.17 24.19
CA TYR A 88 -7.88 -17.45 25.46
C TYR A 88 -8.36 -18.27 26.65
N HIS A 89 -9.49 -18.96 26.51
CA HIS A 89 -9.99 -19.88 27.54
C HIS A 89 -9.00 -21.03 27.80
N LEU A 90 -8.44 -21.63 26.75
CA LEU A 90 -7.39 -22.66 26.88
C LEU A 90 -6.12 -22.12 27.56
N TYR A 91 -5.76 -20.86 27.27
CA TYR A 91 -4.62 -20.19 27.91
C TYR A 91 -4.84 -19.98 29.40
N GLN A 92 -6.04 -19.57 29.83
CA GLN A 92 -6.37 -19.37 31.24
C GLN A 92 -6.30 -20.65 32.07
N GLN A 93 -6.57 -21.81 31.47
CA GLN A 93 -6.47 -23.10 32.15
C GLN A 93 -5.03 -23.46 32.52
N LYS A 94 -4.01 -22.85 31.88
CA LYS A 94 -2.57 -23.09 32.11
C LYS A 94 -2.11 -24.55 32.01
N LYS A 95 -2.88 -25.41 31.31
CA LYS A 95 -2.60 -26.85 31.16
C LYS A 95 -1.83 -27.20 29.89
N LEU A 96 -1.86 -26.34 28.88
CA LEU A 96 -1.26 -26.57 27.56
C LEU A 96 -0.20 -25.52 27.27
N THR A 97 0.77 -25.89 26.43
CA THR A 97 1.74 -24.93 25.92
C THR A 97 1.08 -23.98 24.90
N VAL A 98 1.63 -22.78 24.76
CA VAL A 98 1.12 -21.78 23.80
C VAL A 98 1.14 -22.33 22.36
N LYS A 99 2.09 -23.21 22.03
CA LYS A 99 2.16 -23.87 20.72
C LYS A 99 0.93 -24.75 20.48
N GLU A 100 0.61 -25.63 21.43
CA GLU A 100 -0.53 -26.55 21.32
C GLU A 100 -1.87 -25.82 21.31
N ILE A 101 -1.99 -24.70 22.04
CA ILE A 101 -3.17 -23.85 22.03
C ILE A 101 -3.39 -23.26 20.63
N CYS A 102 -2.34 -22.69 20.04
CA CYS A 102 -2.40 -22.12 18.69
C CYS A 102 -2.76 -23.17 17.62
N GLU A 103 -2.23 -24.39 17.73
CA GLU A 103 -2.56 -25.50 16.82
C GLU A 103 -4.01 -25.94 16.98
N LYS A 104 -4.51 -26.10 18.22
CA LYS A 104 -5.89 -26.53 18.50
C LYS A 104 -6.94 -25.48 18.13
N ALA A 105 -6.64 -24.21 18.36
CA ALA A 105 -7.57 -23.12 18.09
C ALA A 105 -7.44 -22.55 16.66
N ASP A 106 -6.46 -23.03 15.88
CA ASP A 106 -6.17 -22.53 14.53
C ASP A 106 -5.96 -21.00 14.50
N VAL A 107 -5.09 -20.51 15.39
CA VAL A 107 -4.73 -19.09 15.50
C VAL A 107 -3.22 -18.90 15.57
N SER A 108 -2.73 -17.81 14.97
CA SER A 108 -1.32 -17.44 15.11
C SER A 108 -0.99 -17.03 16.55
N ARG A 109 0.26 -17.29 16.99
CA ARG A 109 0.76 -16.83 18.30
C ARG A 109 0.61 -15.32 18.46
N THR A 110 0.88 -14.56 17.42
CA THR A 110 0.77 -13.10 17.41
C THR A 110 -0.67 -12.65 17.63
N SER A 111 -1.63 -13.29 16.99
CA SER A 111 -3.06 -13.00 17.18
C SER A 111 -3.50 -13.28 18.63
N LEU A 112 -3.06 -14.40 19.20
CA LEU A 112 -3.37 -14.79 20.58
C LEU A 112 -2.76 -13.81 21.60
N TYR A 113 -1.47 -13.48 21.47
CA TYR A 113 -0.82 -12.55 22.41
C TYR A 113 -1.39 -11.13 22.31
N ARG A 114 -1.69 -10.65 21.10
CA ARG A 114 -2.38 -9.36 20.93
C ARG A 114 -3.74 -9.35 21.63
N PHE A 115 -4.50 -10.45 21.50
CA PHE A 115 -5.80 -10.58 22.16
C PHE A 115 -5.67 -10.62 23.70
N ILE A 116 -4.67 -11.33 24.23
CA ILE A 116 -4.40 -11.37 25.68
C ILE A 116 -4.06 -9.96 26.21
N ASP A 117 -3.26 -9.19 25.45
CA ASP A 117 -2.87 -7.83 25.84
C ASP A 117 -4.06 -6.86 25.82
N GLU A 118 -4.90 -6.93 24.78
CA GLU A 118 -6.17 -6.19 24.71
C GLU A 118 -7.08 -6.50 25.92
N GLN A 119 -7.20 -7.77 26.32
CA GLN A 119 -8.03 -8.16 27.46
C GLN A 119 -7.45 -7.70 28.82
N LYS A 120 -6.12 -7.64 28.96
CA LYS A 120 -5.47 -7.11 30.18
C LYS A 120 -5.59 -5.59 30.29
N GLY A 121 -5.53 -4.88 29.16
CA GLY A 121 -5.68 -3.42 29.12
C GLY A 121 -7.10 -2.92 29.42
N VAL A 122 -8.13 -3.74 29.21
CA VAL A 122 -9.54 -3.42 29.54
C VAL A 122 -9.86 -3.67 31.03
N ALA A 123 -9.03 -4.45 31.73
CA ALA A 123 -9.21 -4.78 33.15
C ALA A 123 -8.54 -3.78 34.13
N ASN A 124 -7.96 -2.69 33.62
CA ASN A 124 -7.35 -1.59 34.39
C ASN A 124 -8.12 -0.28 34.18
#